data_AF-A0A1Y1RL33-F1
#
_entry.id   AF-A0A1Y1RL33-F1
#
_cell.length_a   1.000
_cell.length_b   1.000
_cell.length_c   1.000
_cell.angle_alpha   90.00
_cell.angle_beta   90.00
_cell.angle_gamma   90.00
#
_symmetry.space_group_name_H-M   'P 1'
#
loop_
_entity.id
_entity.type
_entity.pdbx_description
1 polymer ?
#
loop_
_entity_poly.entity_id
_entity_poly.type
_entity_poly.pdbx_seq_one_letter_code
_entity_poly.pdbx_strand_id
1 'polypeptide(L)'
;MRKFTLLLLTLSLLIWTVGCDDSPTDTPMPGSSDEEEIFQVLETETDLLPSEFRDNEINGEAIPSGMSDGEIQEEITPMRFGRQVLNRSFHRELELTSDTTATVTLTYGMSGIFHLIGVAEGDTVPVHYEKDFSDEAVRFVYLRKRAPRPSSERRWVLVAVSGTLIETEGGSIEIESINFQSASLDTTITDVLGIINRENIPTFAIGDDVTVTVRTNNLDDDVVAHFRPRHRFRVRLEPQGDGSYTLAWQPRLRGVHHVAFSVLTHGTLHDSEAPYDNMGWGLSYRVVQD
;
A
#
# COMPACT_ATOMS: atom_id res chain seq x y z
N MET A 1 -30.94 15.44 80.75
CA MET A 1 -31.43 15.66 79.38
C MET A 1 -31.36 14.33 78.63
N ARG A 2 -32.48 13.96 77.98
CA ARG A 2 -32.69 13.07 76.80
C ARG A 2 -31.58 12.10 76.38
N LYS A 3 -31.82 10.86 75.95
CA LYS A 3 -33.00 9.98 75.76
C LYS A 3 -32.41 8.58 75.40
N PHE A 4 -33.08 7.52 75.82
CA PHE A 4 -33.01 6.16 75.25
C PHE A 4 -33.13 6.18 73.72
N THR A 5 -32.53 5.24 72.98
CA THR A 5 -33.22 4.20 72.16
C THR A 5 -32.22 3.25 71.48
N LEU A 6 -32.57 1.97 71.54
CA LEU A 6 -31.96 0.75 71.00
C LEU A 6 -32.22 0.63 69.48
N LEU A 7 -31.30 0.07 68.68
CA LEU A 7 -31.69 -0.82 67.56
C LEU A 7 -30.53 -1.73 67.12
N LEU A 8 -30.81 -3.03 67.16
CA LEU A 8 -30.03 -4.14 66.60
C LEU A 8 -30.00 -4.08 65.06
N LEU A 9 -28.90 -4.56 64.46
CA LEU A 9 -29.03 -5.55 63.38
C LEU A 9 -27.73 -6.38 63.22
N THR A 10 -27.87 -7.65 63.56
CA THR A 10 -26.98 -8.78 63.30
C THR A 10 -26.92 -9.10 61.80
N LEU A 11 -25.74 -9.39 61.25
CA LEU A 11 -25.64 -10.25 60.07
C LEU A 11 -24.52 -11.28 60.24
N SER A 12 -24.97 -12.52 60.24
CA SER A 12 -24.27 -13.75 60.54
C SER A 12 -23.37 -14.17 59.38
N LEU A 13 -22.12 -14.50 59.69
CA LEU A 13 -21.17 -15.15 58.79
C LEU A 13 -21.56 -16.64 58.67
N LEU A 14 -22.00 -17.05 57.49
CA LEU A 14 -22.25 -18.47 57.18
C LEU A 14 -21.14 -18.98 56.26
N ILE A 15 -20.34 -19.91 56.80
CA ILE A 15 -19.36 -20.72 56.08
C ILE A 15 -20.14 -21.79 55.31
N TRP A 16 -19.98 -21.85 53.99
CA TRP A 16 -20.21 -23.07 53.22
C TRP A 16 -18.89 -23.50 52.59
N THR A 17 -18.48 -24.71 52.97
CA THR A 17 -17.38 -25.49 52.43
C THR A 17 -17.67 -25.91 50.99
N VAL A 18 -16.75 -25.64 50.08
CA VAL A 18 -16.61 -26.40 48.83
C VAL A 18 -15.26 -27.11 48.90
N GLY A 19 -15.31 -28.43 48.99
CA GLY A 19 -14.21 -29.29 48.56
C GLY A 19 -14.59 -29.93 47.24
N CYS A 20 -13.67 -29.95 46.28
CA CYS A 20 -13.53 -31.04 45.31
C CYS A 20 -12.22 -30.90 44.53
N ASP A 21 -11.38 -31.91 44.75
CA ASP A 21 -10.37 -32.51 43.89
C ASP A 21 -9.42 -31.65 43.04
N ASP A 22 -8.15 -31.73 43.45
CA ASP A 22 -6.98 -31.58 42.59
C ASP A 22 -7.02 -32.63 41.46
N SER A 23 -7.24 -32.15 40.25
CA SER A 23 -6.68 -32.75 39.04
C SER A 23 -6.18 -31.58 38.20
N PRO A 24 -4.93 -31.61 37.70
CA PRO A 24 -4.46 -30.56 36.81
C PRO A 24 -5.26 -30.68 35.52
N THR A 25 -6.32 -29.89 35.38
CA THR A 25 -6.87 -29.55 34.09
C THR A 25 -5.75 -28.84 33.36
N ASP A 26 -5.16 -29.52 32.37
CA ASP A 26 -4.47 -28.88 31.26
C ASP A 26 -5.34 -27.71 30.82
N THR A 27 -4.97 -26.52 31.28
CA THR A 27 -5.59 -25.30 30.81
C THR A 27 -4.99 -25.15 29.42
N PRO A 28 -5.78 -25.29 28.33
CA PRO A 28 -5.25 -24.95 27.03
C PRO A 28 -4.78 -23.50 27.16
N MET A 29 -3.55 -23.21 26.75
CA MET A 29 -3.19 -21.80 26.51
C MET A 29 -4.33 -21.17 25.72
N PRO A 30 -4.79 -19.94 26.03
CA PRO A 30 -5.79 -19.29 25.22
C PRO A 30 -5.23 -19.25 23.79
N GLY A 31 -5.78 -20.09 22.92
CA GLY A 31 -5.39 -20.12 21.52
C GLY A 31 -5.77 -18.77 20.94
N SER A 32 -4.82 -18.07 20.34
CA SER A 32 -5.11 -16.87 19.56
C SER A 32 -6.23 -17.19 18.56
N SER A 33 -7.19 -16.29 18.38
CA SER A 33 -8.24 -16.48 17.38
C SER A 33 -7.59 -16.62 15.99
N ASP A 34 -8.29 -17.27 15.04
CA ASP A 34 -7.79 -17.35 13.66
C ASP A 34 -7.54 -15.94 13.08
N GLU A 35 -8.37 -14.97 13.46
CA GLU A 35 -8.19 -13.56 13.11
C GLU A 35 -6.88 -12.97 13.66
N GLU A 36 -6.61 -13.14 14.95
CA GLU A 36 -5.37 -12.64 15.57
C GLU A 36 -4.14 -13.28 14.92
N GLU A 37 -4.19 -14.58 14.66
CA GLU A 37 -3.11 -15.31 14.00
C GLU A 37 -2.89 -14.84 12.55
N ILE A 38 -3.96 -14.63 11.79
CA ILE A 38 -3.91 -14.08 10.42
C ILE A 38 -3.31 -12.67 10.44
N PHE A 39 -3.77 -11.79 11.31
CA PHE A 39 -3.24 -10.42 11.37
C PHE A 39 -1.78 -10.38 11.79
N GLN A 40 -1.33 -11.26 12.68
CA GLN A 40 0.09 -11.42 12.98
C GLN A 40 0.92 -11.88 11.77
N VAL A 41 0.37 -12.73 10.89
CA VAL A 41 1.05 -13.10 9.63
C VAL A 41 1.24 -11.87 8.76
N LEU A 42 0.18 -11.07 8.58
CA LEU A 42 0.22 -9.85 7.75
C LEU A 42 1.20 -8.81 8.29
N GLU A 43 1.28 -8.63 9.61
CA GLU A 43 2.16 -7.64 10.24
C GLU A 43 3.65 -7.99 10.14
N THR A 44 3.98 -9.27 9.95
CA THR A 44 5.37 -9.72 9.79
C THR A 44 5.78 -9.99 8.35
N GLU A 45 4.83 -10.04 7.42
CA GLU A 45 5.13 -10.24 6.01
C GLU A 45 5.70 -8.94 5.44
N THR A 46 6.95 -8.98 5.00
CA THR A 46 7.66 -7.82 4.48
C THR A 46 8.03 -7.95 3.01
N ASP A 47 7.97 -9.17 2.45
CA ASP A 47 8.38 -9.44 1.08
C ASP A 47 7.24 -9.21 0.08
N LEU A 48 5.98 -9.49 0.46
CA LEU A 48 4.83 -9.41 -0.45
C LEU A 48 3.82 -8.31 -0.10
N LEU A 49 3.90 -7.78 1.12
CA LEU A 49 3.02 -6.73 1.64
C LEU A 49 3.79 -5.44 1.98
N PRO A 50 4.53 -4.87 1.03
CA PRO A 50 5.20 -3.60 1.25
C PRO A 50 4.19 -2.45 1.41
N SER A 51 4.73 -1.32 1.85
CA SER A 51 3.99 -0.09 2.04
C SER A 51 4.07 0.85 0.84
N GLU A 52 3.89 0.37 -0.41
CA GLU A 52 4.01 1.26 -1.56
C GLU A 52 3.11 2.49 -1.40
N PHE A 53 3.63 3.68 -1.71
CA PHE A 53 2.93 4.96 -1.66
C PHE A 53 2.43 5.46 -0.30
N ARG A 54 2.71 4.75 0.80
CA ARG A 54 2.33 5.16 2.17
C ARG A 54 3.23 6.24 2.77
N ASP A 55 4.36 6.49 2.14
CA ASP A 55 5.41 7.37 2.63
C ASP A 55 5.33 8.75 1.99
N ASN A 56 5.84 9.74 2.72
CA ASN A 56 6.06 11.06 2.13
C ASN A 56 7.12 10.96 1.03
N GLU A 57 6.81 11.50 -0.15
CA GLU A 57 7.75 11.62 -1.27
C GLU A 57 8.55 12.92 -1.16
N ILE A 58 7.89 13.96 -0.63
CA ILE A 58 8.49 15.22 -0.24
C ILE A 58 8.05 15.54 1.19
N ASN A 59 8.98 16.06 1.99
CA ASN A 59 8.65 16.69 3.26
C ASN A 59 8.72 18.21 3.03
N GLY A 60 7.91 19.03 3.71
CA GLY A 60 7.98 20.49 3.59
C GLY A 60 9.39 21.10 3.74
N GLU A 61 10.29 20.44 4.48
CA GLU A 61 11.72 20.82 4.59
C GLU A 61 12.54 20.66 3.29
N ALA A 62 12.04 19.90 2.32
CA ALA A 62 12.68 19.66 1.03
C ALA A 62 12.27 20.69 -0.05
N ILE A 63 11.39 21.63 0.31
CA ILE A 63 11.07 22.82 -0.47
C ILE A 63 12.17 23.86 -0.18
N PRO A 64 12.91 24.34 -1.20
CA PRO A 64 13.98 25.30 -0.98
C PRO A 64 13.48 26.57 -0.25
N SER A 65 14.17 26.95 0.82
CA SER A 65 13.85 28.18 1.56
C SER A 65 13.96 29.41 0.65
N GLY A 66 12.90 30.23 0.60
CA GLY A 66 12.86 31.45 -0.22
C GLY A 66 12.28 31.25 -1.62
N MET A 67 11.75 30.06 -1.94
CA MET A 67 10.89 29.87 -3.11
C MET A 67 9.58 30.63 -2.89
N SER A 68 9.11 31.35 -3.91
CA SER A 68 7.81 32.02 -3.87
C SER A 68 6.70 31.01 -4.15
N ASP A 69 5.57 31.21 -3.48
CA ASP A 69 4.31 30.57 -3.86
C ASP A 69 3.92 31.08 -5.25
N GLY A 70 3.41 30.18 -6.08
CA GLY A 70 2.99 30.51 -7.44
C GLY A 70 1.69 31.27 -7.51
N GLU A 71 1.64 32.21 -8.45
CA GLU A 71 0.37 32.68 -8.99
C GLU A 71 -0.23 31.61 -9.90
N ILE A 72 -1.52 31.74 -10.22
CA ILE A 72 -2.22 30.85 -11.15
C ILE A 72 -1.49 30.84 -12.51
N GLN A 73 -1.22 29.64 -13.03
CA GLN A 73 -0.56 29.36 -14.31
C GLN A 73 -1.24 28.17 -15.01
N GLU A 74 -1.57 28.36 -16.29
CA GLU A 74 -2.17 27.33 -17.14
C GLU A 74 -1.12 26.45 -17.86
N GLU A 75 0.15 26.84 -17.86
CA GLU A 75 1.25 26.05 -18.45
C GLU A 75 2.50 26.06 -17.57
N ILE A 76 2.76 24.93 -16.93
CA ILE A 76 3.88 24.68 -16.01
C ILE A 76 4.75 23.59 -16.62
N THR A 77 6.06 23.83 -16.67
CA THR A 77 7.04 22.77 -16.90
C THR A 77 7.44 22.15 -15.55
N PRO A 78 7.01 20.91 -15.23
CA PRO A 78 7.27 20.29 -13.93
C PRO A 78 8.75 19.93 -13.79
N MET A 79 9.36 20.38 -12.69
CA MET A 79 10.74 20.02 -12.35
C MET A 79 10.79 18.94 -11.28
N ARG A 80 9.92 19.06 -10.27
CA ARG A 80 9.86 18.14 -9.14
C ARG A 80 8.48 18.22 -8.51
N PHE A 81 7.90 17.09 -8.18
CA PHE A 81 6.65 17.05 -7.42
C PHE A 81 6.72 16.06 -6.26
N GLY A 82 5.67 15.88 -5.49
CA GLY A 82 5.56 14.79 -4.53
C GLY A 82 4.50 15.03 -3.48
N ARG A 83 4.08 13.95 -2.84
CA ARG A 83 3.05 13.95 -1.80
C ARG A 83 3.67 14.11 -0.42
N GLN A 84 3.10 15.02 0.37
CA GLN A 84 3.24 15.11 1.82
C GLN A 84 1.95 14.57 2.45
N VAL A 85 2.03 13.37 3.02
CA VAL A 85 0.88 12.70 3.64
C VAL A 85 0.65 13.27 5.03
N LEU A 86 -0.51 13.89 5.24
CA LEU A 86 -0.92 14.48 6.51
C LEU A 86 -1.78 13.52 7.34
N ASN A 87 -2.69 12.80 6.68
CA ASN A 87 -3.58 11.86 7.33
C ASN A 87 -3.45 10.47 6.70
N ARG A 88 -3.59 9.44 7.54
CA ARG A 88 -3.58 8.04 7.12
C ARG A 88 -4.70 7.30 7.84
N SER A 89 -5.41 6.46 7.12
CA SER A 89 -6.31 5.45 7.67
C SER A 89 -5.86 4.07 7.19
N PHE A 90 -6.15 3.04 7.98
CA PHE A 90 -5.91 1.66 7.60
C PHE A 90 -7.04 0.79 8.12
N HIS A 91 -7.67 0.08 7.21
CA HIS A 91 -8.74 -0.87 7.49
C HIS A 91 -8.36 -2.25 6.96
N ARG A 92 -8.79 -3.28 7.69
CA ARG A 92 -8.61 -4.68 7.34
C ARG A 92 -9.95 -5.36 7.50
N GLU A 93 -10.43 -5.99 6.44
CA GLU A 93 -11.64 -6.80 6.47
C GLU A 93 -11.27 -8.26 6.23
N LEU A 94 -11.60 -9.13 7.18
CA LEU A 94 -11.32 -10.56 7.12
C LEU A 94 -12.59 -11.33 6.72
N GLU A 95 -12.47 -12.13 5.68
CA GLU A 95 -13.47 -13.12 5.29
C GLU A 95 -12.90 -14.53 5.41
N LEU A 96 -13.48 -15.35 6.29
CA LEU A 96 -13.19 -16.78 6.34
C LEU A 96 -13.98 -17.50 5.25
N THR A 97 -13.34 -17.81 4.13
CA THR A 97 -13.97 -18.57 3.04
C THR A 97 -14.16 -20.05 3.39
N SER A 98 -13.36 -20.58 4.33
CA SER A 98 -13.53 -21.90 4.96
C SER A 98 -12.75 -22.00 6.27
N ASP A 99 -12.87 -23.13 6.98
CA ASP A 99 -12.06 -23.44 8.18
C ASP A 99 -10.53 -23.43 7.95
N THR A 100 -10.11 -23.45 6.68
CA THR A 100 -8.69 -23.55 6.28
C THR A 100 -8.25 -22.46 5.32
N THR A 101 -9.12 -21.54 4.92
CA THR A 101 -8.81 -20.51 3.91
C THR A 101 -9.46 -19.19 4.29
N ALA A 102 -8.72 -18.09 4.11
CA ALA A 102 -9.18 -16.76 4.43
C ALA A 102 -8.74 -15.77 3.37
N THR A 103 -9.58 -14.77 3.11
CA THR A 103 -9.25 -13.61 2.30
C THR A 103 -9.25 -12.39 3.22
N VAL A 104 -8.28 -11.50 3.05
CA VAL A 104 -8.23 -10.21 3.74
C VAL A 104 -8.17 -9.09 2.71
N THR A 105 -9.10 -8.16 2.80
CA THR A 105 -9.06 -6.88 2.09
C THR A 105 -8.29 -5.88 2.94
N LEU A 106 -7.26 -5.29 2.38
CA LEU A 106 -6.47 -4.23 2.99
C LEU A 106 -6.80 -2.92 2.29
N THR A 107 -7.33 -1.95 3.05
CA THR A 107 -7.67 -0.62 2.54
C THR A 107 -6.86 0.44 3.29
N TYR A 108 -6.15 1.29 2.56
CA TYR A 108 -5.39 2.41 3.11
C TYR A 108 -5.93 3.72 2.52
N GLY A 109 -6.41 4.62 3.38
CA GLY A 109 -6.72 5.99 2.96
C GLY A 109 -5.55 6.92 3.26
N MET A 110 -5.26 7.84 2.34
CA MET A 110 -4.19 8.82 2.48
C MET A 110 -4.68 10.18 1.99
N SER A 111 -4.44 11.22 2.78
CA SER A 111 -4.69 12.59 2.32
C SER A 111 -3.63 13.56 2.80
N GLY A 112 -3.47 14.66 2.09
CA GLY A 112 -2.48 15.68 2.39
C GLY A 112 -2.26 16.63 1.23
N ILE A 113 -1.03 17.11 1.08
CA ILE A 113 -0.65 18.10 0.07
C ILE A 113 0.24 17.47 -0.99
N PHE A 114 -0.11 17.66 -2.25
CA PHE A 114 0.72 17.41 -3.40
C PHE A 114 1.47 18.71 -3.72
N HIS A 115 2.80 18.66 -3.60
CA HIS A 115 3.65 19.79 -3.93
C HIS A 115 4.15 19.63 -5.36
N LEU A 116 4.09 20.70 -6.13
CA LEU A 116 4.63 20.81 -7.48
C LEU A 116 5.62 21.99 -7.52
N ILE A 117 6.84 21.73 -7.96
CA ILE A 117 7.84 22.73 -8.29
C ILE A 117 8.02 22.70 -9.79
N GLY A 118 7.76 23.82 -10.43
CA GLY A 118 7.85 23.96 -11.87
C GLY A 118 8.21 25.38 -12.28
N VAL A 119 8.38 25.59 -13.58
CA VAL A 119 8.62 26.90 -14.17
C VAL A 119 7.43 27.22 -15.05
N ALA A 120 6.85 28.41 -14.90
CA ALA A 120 5.80 28.90 -15.77
C ALA A 120 6.32 29.10 -17.20
N GLU A 121 5.45 29.00 -18.20
CA GLU A 121 5.83 29.26 -19.59
C GLU A 121 6.52 30.63 -19.75
N GLY A 122 7.69 30.64 -20.41
CA GLY A 122 8.45 31.86 -20.66
C GLY A 122 9.24 32.41 -19.45
N ASP A 123 9.14 31.77 -18.27
CA ASP A 123 9.96 32.09 -17.10
C ASP A 123 11.19 31.16 -17.02
N THR A 124 12.10 31.48 -16.10
CA THR A 124 13.27 30.68 -15.70
C THR A 124 13.33 30.44 -14.20
N VAL A 125 12.51 31.14 -13.42
CA VAL A 125 12.48 31.02 -11.96
C VAL A 125 11.51 29.91 -11.55
N PRO A 126 11.97 28.89 -10.81
CA PRO A 126 11.09 27.86 -10.30
C PRO A 126 10.19 28.39 -9.18
N VAL A 127 8.95 27.94 -9.23
CA VAL A 127 7.85 28.35 -8.36
C VAL A 127 7.23 27.11 -7.72
N HIS A 128 6.67 27.26 -6.52
CA HIS A 128 6.01 26.19 -5.78
C HIS A 128 4.48 26.33 -5.83
N TYR A 129 3.81 25.23 -6.16
CA TYR A 129 2.36 25.06 -6.19
C TYR A 129 1.95 23.95 -5.23
N GLU A 130 0.76 24.07 -4.65
CA GLU A 130 0.17 23.07 -3.76
C GLU A 130 -1.22 22.68 -4.26
N LYS A 131 -1.52 21.38 -4.15
CA LYS A 131 -2.84 20.82 -4.43
C LYS A 131 -3.20 19.88 -3.28
N ASP A 132 -4.45 19.87 -2.85
CA ASP A 132 -4.91 18.83 -1.93
C ASP A 132 -4.96 17.49 -2.68
N PHE A 133 -4.62 16.40 -1.99
CA PHE A 133 -4.83 15.05 -2.51
C PHE A 133 -5.58 14.16 -1.51
N SER A 134 -6.33 13.21 -2.05
CA SER A 134 -7.01 12.15 -1.32
C SER A 134 -6.98 10.87 -2.16
N ASP A 135 -6.16 9.91 -1.74
CA ASP A 135 -6.00 8.61 -2.39
C ASP A 135 -6.54 7.49 -1.50
N GLU A 136 -7.19 6.50 -2.10
CA GLU A 136 -7.49 5.21 -1.49
C GLU A 136 -6.66 4.13 -2.18
N ALA A 137 -6.07 3.23 -1.38
CA ALA A 137 -5.34 2.08 -1.86
C ALA A 137 -5.97 0.78 -1.37
N VAL A 138 -6.21 -0.17 -2.27
CA VAL A 138 -6.83 -1.47 -1.98
C VAL A 138 -5.95 -2.61 -2.47
N ARG A 139 -5.90 -3.70 -1.69
CA ARG A 139 -5.35 -4.99 -2.14
C ARG A 139 -5.99 -6.17 -1.40
N PHE A 140 -5.90 -7.34 -2.03
CA PHE A 140 -6.39 -8.60 -1.49
C PHE A 140 -5.24 -9.53 -1.10
N VAL A 141 -5.41 -10.22 0.02
CA VAL A 141 -4.49 -11.22 0.53
C VAL A 141 -5.22 -12.53 0.75
N TYR A 142 -4.66 -13.62 0.26
CA TYR A 142 -5.21 -14.96 0.44
C TYR A 142 -4.30 -15.80 1.33
N LEU A 143 -4.88 -16.35 2.39
CA LEU A 143 -4.19 -17.17 3.38
C LEU A 143 -4.78 -18.57 3.43
N ARG A 144 -3.92 -19.52 3.82
CA ARG A 144 -4.31 -20.91 4.07
C ARG A 144 -3.77 -21.38 5.41
N LYS A 145 -4.56 -22.17 6.11
CA LYS A 145 -4.18 -22.88 7.33
C LYS A 145 -3.38 -24.13 6.97
N ARG A 146 -2.20 -24.28 7.58
CA ARG A 146 -1.39 -25.50 7.52
C ARG A 146 -2.03 -26.59 8.38
N ALA A 147 -1.76 -27.84 8.03
CA ALA A 147 -2.12 -28.97 8.88
C ALA A 147 -1.49 -28.81 10.28
N PRO A 148 -2.19 -29.24 11.36
CA PRO A 148 -1.65 -29.15 12.71
C PRO A 148 -0.27 -29.79 12.81
N ARG A 149 0.71 -29.04 13.32
CA ARG A 149 2.03 -29.56 13.70
C ARG A 149 2.20 -29.41 15.21
N PRO A 150 2.94 -30.30 15.88
CA PRO A 150 3.18 -30.24 17.32
C PRO A 150 4.08 -29.08 17.79
N SER A 151 4.42 -28.12 16.92
CA SER A 151 5.21 -26.93 17.26
C SER A 151 4.33 -25.68 17.36
N SER A 152 4.79 -24.66 18.10
CA SER A 152 4.19 -23.32 18.22
C SER A 152 4.28 -22.47 16.93
N GLU A 153 4.36 -23.11 15.77
CA GLU A 153 4.40 -22.42 14.49
C GLU A 153 3.04 -21.85 14.14
N ARG A 154 3.03 -20.67 13.51
CA ARG A 154 1.83 -20.10 12.91
C ARG A 154 1.25 -21.09 11.90
N ARG A 155 -0.01 -21.44 12.10
CA ARG A 155 -0.85 -22.30 11.27
C ARG A 155 -1.26 -21.56 10.02
N TRP A 156 -1.62 -20.28 10.10
CA TRP A 156 -1.94 -19.49 8.91
C TRP A 156 -0.69 -19.07 8.16
N VAL A 157 -0.75 -19.17 6.83
CA VAL A 157 0.30 -18.67 5.94
C VAL A 157 -0.29 -17.93 4.76
N LEU A 158 0.41 -16.88 4.33
CA LEU A 158 0.11 -16.17 3.11
C LEU A 158 0.49 -17.04 1.90
N VAL A 159 -0.47 -17.20 0.99
CA VAL A 159 -0.34 -18.05 -0.20
C VAL A 159 -0.38 -17.23 -1.48
N ALA A 160 -1.21 -16.20 -1.53
CA ALA A 160 -1.36 -15.36 -2.71
C ALA A 160 -1.70 -13.93 -2.31
N VAL A 161 -1.36 -13.00 -3.19
CA VAL A 161 -1.64 -11.56 -3.04
C VAL A 161 -2.07 -11.02 -4.39
N SER A 162 -2.94 -10.03 -4.39
CA SER A 162 -3.04 -9.14 -5.55
C SER A 162 -1.88 -8.12 -5.55
N GLY A 163 -1.79 -7.35 -6.63
CA GLY A 163 -1.15 -6.04 -6.57
C GLY A 163 -1.95 -5.05 -5.71
N THR A 164 -1.53 -3.80 -5.72
CA THR A 164 -2.18 -2.70 -5.02
C THR A 164 -2.78 -1.75 -6.04
N LEU A 165 -4.09 -1.55 -6.00
CA LEU A 165 -4.77 -0.48 -6.73
C LEU A 165 -4.76 0.78 -5.87
N ILE A 166 -4.48 1.94 -6.47
CA ILE A 166 -4.47 3.24 -5.80
C ILE A 166 -5.22 4.20 -6.70
N GLU A 167 -6.19 4.89 -6.15
CA GLU A 167 -7.05 5.79 -6.92
C GLU A 167 -7.33 7.05 -6.12
N THR A 168 -7.28 8.18 -6.81
CA THR A 168 -7.86 9.42 -6.30
C THR A 168 -9.38 9.33 -6.31
N GLU A 169 -10.01 9.76 -5.23
CA GLU A 169 -11.48 9.76 -5.14
C GLU A 169 -12.11 10.59 -6.27
N GLY A 170 -12.91 9.94 -7.12
CA GLY A 170 -13.53 10.60 -8.29
C GLY A 170 -12.56 10.92 -9.42
N GLY A 171 -11.37 10.32 -9.44
CA GLY A 171 -10.37 10.47 -10.49
C GLY A 171 -10.86 9.99 -11.87
N SER A 172 -10.18 10.46 -12.91
CA SER A 172 -10.55 10.22 -14.32
C SER A 172 -9.59 9.27 -15.05
N ILE A 173 -8.47 8.93 -14.41
CA ILE A 173 -7.40 8.12 -14.99
C ILE A 173 -7.76 6.63 -14.94
N GLU A 174 -7.40 5.91 -16.00
CA GLU A 174 -7.44 4.46 -16.04
C GLU A 174 -6.11 3.90 -16.56
N ILE A 175 -5.48 3.02 -15.79
CA ILE A 175 -4.42 2.14 -16.27
C ILE A 175 -5.10 0.92 -16.88
N GLU A 176 -5.01 0.79 -18.20
CA GLU A 176 -5.66 -0.31 -18.91
C GLU A 176 -4.83 -1.60 -18.85
N SER A 177 -3.50 -1.46 -18.87
CA SER A 177 -2.60 -2.61 -18.79
C SER A 177 -1.16 -2.24 -18.45
N ILE A 178 -0.44 -3.20 -17.86
CA ILE A 178 1.02 -3.17 -17.69
C ILE A 178 1.59 -4.45 -18.29
N ASN A 179 2.40 -4.34 -19.33
CA ASN A 179 3.14 -5.45 -19.91
C ASN A 179 4.59 -5.43 -19.43
N PHE A 180 5.06 -6.57 -18.91
CA PHE A 180 6.46 -6.81 -18.62
C PHE A 180 7.04 -7.75 -19.67
N GLN A 181 8.10 -7.30 -20.32
CA GLN A 181 8.81 -8.06 -21.34
C GLN A 181 10.29 -8.19 -21.00
N SER A 182 10.82 -9.39 -21.18
CA SER A 182 12.24 -9.77 -21.07
C SER A 182 12.50 -10.98 -21.97
N ALA A 183 13.73 -11.51 -21.98
CA ALA A 183 14.03 -12.71 -22.76
C ALA A 183 13.22 -13.95 -22.31
N SER A 184 12.84 -14.04 -21.03
CA SER A 184 12.18 -15.21 -20.45
C SER A 184 10.73 -14.97 -20.01
N LEU A 185 10.24 -13.73 -20.08
CA LEU A 185 8.91 -13.34 -19.63
C LEU A 185 8.27 -12.36 -20.61
N ASP A 186 7.04 -12.64 -21.03
CA ASP A 186 6.15 -11.66 -21.66
C ASP A 186 4.78 -11.80 -20.98
N THR A 187 4.44 -10.86 -20.10
CA THR A 187 3.22 -10.94 -19.28
C THR A 187 2.53 -9.61 -19.22
N THR A 188 1.26 -9.60 -19.58
CA THR A 188 0.39 -8.44 -19.46
C THR A 188 -0.55 -8.62 -18.27
N ILE A 189 -0.55 -7.62 -17.40
CA ILE A 189 -1.49 -7.47 -16.29
C ILE A 189 -2.55 -6.46 -16.75
N THR A 190 -3.81 -6.85 -16.73
CA THR A 190 -4.97 -5.99 -17.04
C THR A 190 -5.89 -5.78 -15.85
N ASP A 191 -5.61 -6.45 -14.73
CA ASP A 191 -6.32 -6.33 -13.47
C ASP A 191 -5.30 -6.47 -12.33
N VAL A 192 -4.94 -5.35 -11.69
CA VAL A 192 -3.98 -5.33 -10.58
C VAL A 192 -4.51 -6.01 -9.32
N LEU A 193 -5.84 -6.10 -9.18
CA LEU A 193 -6.49 -6.76 -8.05
C LEU A 193 -6.64 -8.28 -8.27
N GLY A 194 -6.28 -8.77 -9.46
CA GLY A 194 -6.15 -10.19 -9.74
C GLY A 194 -5.18 -10.88 -8.77
N ILE A 195 -5.65 -11.93 -8.09
CA ILE A 195 -4.83 -12.65 -7.10
C ILE A 195 -3.77 -13.49 -7.79
N ILE A 196 -2.50 -13.28 -7.43
CA ILE A 196 -1.35 -14.02 -7.93
C ILE A 196 -0.75 -14.85 -6.79
N ASN A 197 -0.55 -16.15 -7.05
CA ASN A 197 0.15 -17.01 -6.09
C ASN A 197 1.55 -16.47 -5.84
N ARG A 198 2.03 -16.49 -4.59
CA ARG A 198 3.38 -16.04 -4.23
C ARG A 198 4.47 -16.62 -5.13
N GLU A 199 4.31 -17.87 -5.59
CA GLU A 199 5.30 -18.53 -6.43
C GLU A 199 5.26 -18.07 -7.90
N ASN A 200 4.14 -17.48 -8.34
CA ASN A 200 3.87 -17.08 -9.72
C ASN A 200 4.01 -15.58 -9.97
N ILE A 201 4.51 -14.79 -9.01
CA ILE A 201 4.81 -13.38 -9.26
C ILE A 201 5.84 -13.25 -10.40
N PRO A 202 5.78 -12.17 -11.21
CA PRO A 202 6.75 -11.91 -12.26
C PRO A 202 8.18 -12.14 -11.76
N THR A 203 8.95 -12.96 -12.47
CA THR A 203 10.29 -13.38 -12.04
C THR A 203 11.29 -13.09 -13.14
N PHE A 204 12.38 -12.43 -12.77
CA PHE A 204 13.47 -12.04 -13.66
C PHE A 204 14.81 -12.53 -13.09
N ALA A 205 15.78 -12.81 -13.96
CA ALA A 205 17.16 -13.03 -13.57
C ALA A 205 17.89 -11.71 -13.32
N ILE A 206 18.95 -11.75 -12.49
CA ILE A 206 19.84 -10.60 -12.33
C ILE A 206 20.46 -10.24 -13.68
N GLY A 207 20.32 -8.98 -14.07
CA GLY A 207 20.88 -8.47 -15.32
C GLY A 207 19.98 -8.64 -16.54
N ASP A 208 18.78 -9.21 -16.38
CA ASP A 208 17.78 -9.23 -17.46
C ASP A 208 17.48 -7.81 -17.93
N ASP A 209 17.41 -7.64 -19.26
CA ASP A 209 16.84 -6.43 -19.85
C ASP A 209 15.31 -6.55 -19.77
N VAL A 210 14.72 -5.80 -18.84
CA VAL A 210 13.27 -5.75 -18.64
C VAL A 210 12.73 -4.46 -19.24
N THR A 211 11.81 -4.59 -20.19
CA THR A 211 10.99 -3.49 -20.70
C THR A 211 9.61 -3.58 -20.08
N VAL A 212 9.15 -2.49 -19.48
CA VAL A 212 7.75 -2.34 -19.10
C VAL A 212 7.06 -1.40 -20.08
N THR A 213 5.82 -1.75 -20.45
CA THR A 213 4.91 -0.87 -21.19
C THR A 213 3.65 -0.68 -20.38
N VAL A 214 3.33 0.55 -20.02
CA VAL A 214 2.09 0.95 -19.35
C VAL A 214 1.18 1.57 -20.39
N ARG A 215 -0.09 1.15 -20.45
CA ARG A 215 -1.11 1.73 -21.33
C ARG A 215 -2.18 2.41 -20.49
N THR A 216 -2.52 3.64 -20.83
CA THR A 216 -3.52 4.45 -20.13
C THR A 216 -4.63 4.88 -21.08
N ASN A 217 -5.74 5.35 -20.52
CA ASN A 217 -6.90 5.82 -21.29
C ASN A 217 -6.68 7.19 -21.98
N ASN A 218 -5.54 7.86 -21.79
CA ASN A 218 -5.24 9.17 -22.34
C ASN A 218 -3.81 9.27 -22.90
N LEU A 219 -3.61 10.10 -23.92
CA LEU A 219 -2.35 10.22 -24.65
C LEU A 219 -1.32 11.13 -23.96
N ASP A 220 -1.80 12.04 -23.11
CA ASP A 220 -1.02 13.15 -22.56
C ASP A 220 -0.72 13.00 -21.06
N ASP A 221 -1.05 11.84 -20.47
CA ASP A 221 -0.77 11.55 -19.07
C ASP A 221 0.73 11.54 -18.76
N ASP A 222 1.05 11.75 -17.49
CA ASP A 222 2.39 11.63 -16.94
C ASP A 222 2.54 10.31 -16.17
N VAL A 223 3.32 9.39 -16.74
CA VAL A 223 3.55 8.06 -16.14
C VAL A 223 4.92 7.97 -15.48
N VAL A 224 4.93 7.56 -14.22
CA VAL A 224 6.15 7.43 -13.39
C VAL A 224 6.23 6.08 -12.68
N ALA A 225 7.41 5.49 -12.69
CA ALA A 225 7.74 4.29 -11.92
C ALA A 225 8.42 4.64 -10.59
N HIS A 226 8.00 3.96 -9.53
CA HIS A 226 8.53 4.04 -8.17
C HIS A 226 9.13 2.70 -7.77
N PHE A 227 10.45 2.63 -7.53
CA PHE A 227 11.13 1.41 -7.10
C PHE A 227 11.45 1.42 -5.60
N ARG A 228 11.05 0.38 -4.86
CA ARG A 228 11.48 0.18 -3.46
C ARG A 228 12.93 -0.37 -3.40
N PRO A 229 13.70 -0.08 -2.32
CA PRO A 229 13.35 0.76 -1.17
C PRO A 229 13.47 2.26 -1.43
N ARG A 230 13.86 2.68 -2.64
CA ARG A 230 14.19 4.08 -2.94
C ARG A 230 13.05 4.83 -3.62
N HIS A 231 11.87 4.92 -2.98
CA HIS A 231 10.71 5.64 -3.53
C HIS A 231 10.96 7.12 -3.88
N ARG A 232 12.06 7.71 -3.40
CA ARG A 232 12.45 9.08 -3.75
C ARG A 232 12.97 9.22 -5.17
N PHE A 233 13.36 8.13 -5.83
CA PHE A 233 13.73 8.14 -7.24
C PHE A 233 12.55 7.64 -8.06
N ARG A 234 11.84 8.59 -8.65
CA ARG A 234 10.87 8.33 -9.71
C ARG A 234 11.61 8.27 -11.03
N VAL A 235 11.20 7.34 -11.89
CA VAL A 235 11.66 7.30 -13.28
C VAL A 235 10.44 7.57 -14.15
N ARG A 236 10.49 8.65 -14.93
CA ARG A 236 9.44 8.96 -15.91
C ARG A 236 9.53 7.94 -17.04
N LEU A 237 8.39 7.40 -17.44
CA LEU A 237 8.30 6.54 -18.62
C LEU A 237 8.26 7.42 -19.88
N GLU A 238 8.81 6.91 -20.97
CA GLU A 238 8.86 7.59 -22.26
C GLU A 238 7.52 7.40 -23.00
N PRO A 239 6.78 8.49 -23.32
CA PRO A 239 5.55 8.39 -24.10
C PRO A 239 5.84 7.93 -25.53
N GLN A 240 4.99 7.05 -26.06
CA GLN A 240 5.11 6.53 -27.43
C GLN A 240 4.16 7.25 -28.42
N GLY A 241 3.26 8.11 -27.92
CA GLY A 241 2.31 8.87 -28.73
C GLY A 241 1.00 8.14 -29.07
N ASP A 242 0.77 6.98 -28.48
CA ASP A 242 -0.43 6.14 -28.68
C ASP A 242 -1.12 5.76 -27.35
N GLY A 243 -0.81 6.46 -26.25
CA GLY A 243 -1.30 6.16 -24.90
C GLY A 243 -0.48 5.08 -24.20
N SER A 244 0.60 4.60 -24.83
CA SER A 244 1.58 3.74 -24.20
C SER A 244 2.83 4.51 -23.77
N TYR A 245 3.41 4.04 -22.66
CA TYR A 245 4.57 4.61 -22.01
C TYR A 245 5.54 3.49 -21.67
N THR A 246 6.84 3.69 -21.97
CA THR A 246 7.83 2.62 -21.81
C THR A 246 8.95 2.98 -20.84
N LEU A 247 9.48 1.97 -20.17
CA LEU A 247 10.70 2.08 -19.37
C LEU A 247 11.49 0.77 -19.48
N ALA A 248 12.79 0.89 -19.72
CA ALA A 248 13.71 -0.22 -19.60
C ALA A 248 14.48 -0.14 -18.27
N TRP A 249 14.61 -1.27 -17.58
CA TRP A 249 15.50 -1.39 -16.43
C TRP A 249 16.15 -2.78 -16.35
N GLN A 250 17.19 -2.89 -15.53
CA GLN A 250 17.83 -4.16 -15.21
C GLN A 250 17.73 -4.45 -13.70
N PRO A 251 17.08 -5.54 -13.27
CA PRO A 251 17.05 -5.93 -11.87
C PRO A 251 18.44 -6.41 -11.43
N ARG A 252 18.91 -5.94 -10.27
CA ARG A 252 20.30 -6.16 -9.82
C ARG A 252 20.46 -6.92 -8.52
N LEU A 253 19.41 -6.98 -7.71
CA LEU A 253 19.47 -7.52 -6.35
C LEU A 253 18.52 -8.70 -6.25
N ARG A 254 18.98 -9.83 -5.71
CA ARG A 254 18.11 -10.98 -5.45
C ARG A 254 17.05 -10.65 -4.41
N GLY A 255 15.90 -11.32 -4.50
CA GLY A 255 14.81 -11.20 -3.52
C GLY A 255 13.49 -10.82 -4.17
N VAL A 256 12.49 -10.54 -3.33
CA VAL A 256 11.23 -9.94 -3.76
C VAL A 256 11.36 -8.43 -3.68
N HIS A 257 10.88 -7.77 -4.72
CA HIS A 257 10.95 -6.32 -4.89
C HIS A 257 9.60 -5.79 -5.31
N HIS A 258 9.48 -4.47 -5.24
CA HIS A 258 8.26 -3.77 -5.55
C HIS A 258 8.53 -2.64 -6.50
N VAL A 259 7.69 -2.58 -7.51
CA VAL A 259 7.58 -1.46 -8.42
C VAL A 259 6.15 -0.98 -8.37
N ALA A 260 5.99 0.32 -8.48
CA ALA A 260 4.67 0.84 -8.73
C ALA A 260 4.67 1.89 -9.82
N PHE A 261 3.58 1.92 -10.56
CA PHE A 261 3.37 2.83 -11.67
C PHE A 261 2.26 3.78 -11.28
N SER A 262 2.57 5.07 -11.23
CA SER A 262 1.61 6.14 -11.01
C SER A 262 1.41 6.87 -12.33
N VAL A 263 0.15 7.10 -12.66
CA VAL A 263 -0.30 7.87 -13.80
C VAL A 263 -0.99 9.08 -13.24
N LEU A 264 -0.51 10.26 -13.62
CA LEU A 264 -1.05 11.56 -13.24
C LEU A 264 -1.64 12.21 -14.49
N THR A 265 -2.78 12.89 -14.37
CA THR A 265 -3.30 13.66 -15.50
C THR A 265 -2.32 14.75 -15.88
N HIS A 266 -2.29 15.14 -17.15
CA HIS A 266 -1.50 16.27 -17.62
C HIS A 266 -1.71 17.52 -16.76
N GLY A 267 -2.97 17.87 -16.49
CA GLY A 267 -3.33 19.02 -15.65
C GLY A 267 -2.77 18.92 -14.22
N THR A 268 -2.63 17.71 -13.66
CA THR A 268 -2.03 17.55 -12.31
C THR A 268 -0.60 18.12 -12.26
N LEU A 269 0.19 17.98 -13.31
CA LEU A 269 1.58 18.46 -13.33
C LEU A 269 1.80 19.77 -14.09
N HIS A 270 0.90 20.12 -15.00
CA HIS A 270 1.12 21.20 -15.97
C HIS A 270 0.20 22.40 -15.79
N ASP A 271 -0.78 22.34 -14.89
CA ASP A 271 -1.72 23.42 -14.60
C ASP A 271 -1.82 23.61 -13.08
N SER A 272 -1.71 24.84 -12.59
CA SER A 272 -1.80 25.13 -11.14
C SER A 272 -3.19 24.95 -10.55
N GLU A 273 -4.26 25.10 -11.34
CA GLU A 273 -5.66 25.06 -10.90
C GLU A 273 -6.30 23.70 -11.07
N ALA A 274 -5.84 22.91 -12.05
CA ALA A 274 -6.32 21.56 -12.25
C ALA A 274 -6.11 20.72 -10.97
N PRO A 275 -7.13 19.97 -10.51
CA PRO A 275 -7.01 19.18 -9.30
C PRO A 275 -5.94 18.09 -9.44
N TYR A 276 -5.45 17.60 -8.30
CA TYR A 276 -4.68 16.37 -8.28
C TYR A 276 -5.58 15.20 -8.69
N ASP A 277 -5.10 14.41 -9.65
CA ASP A 277 -5.75 13.19 -10.11
C ASP A 277 -4.66 12.16 -10.44
N ASN A 278 -4.73 10.99 -9.80
CA ASN A 278 -3.76 9.92 -9.90
C ASN A 278 -4.43 8.54 -9.87
N MET A 279 -3.93 7.63 -10.71
CA MET A 279 -4.12 6.19 -10.53
C MET A 279 -2.76 5.52 -10.41
N GLY A 280 -2.64 4.58 -9.46
CA GLY A 280 -1.41 3.83 -9.20
C GLY A 280 -1.62 2.33 -9.16
N TRP A 281 -0.75 1.57 -9.83
CA TRP A 281 -0.68 0.11 -9.72
C TRP A 281 0.64 -0.30 -9.07
N GLY A 282 0.57 -0.89 -7.87
CA GLY A 282 1.69 -1.48 -7.14
C GLY A 282 1.81 -2.98 -7.38
N LEU A 283 3.01 -3.47 -7.68
CA LEU A 283 3.26 -4.85 -8.08
C LEU A 283 4.51 -5.41 -7.40
N SER A 284 4.44 -6.69 -7.05
CA SER A 284 5.60 -7.45 -6.56
C SER A 284 6.24 -8.23 -7.71
N TYR A 285 7.58 -8.29 -7.73
CA TYR A 285 8.33 -9.13 -8.65
C TYR A 285 9.50 -9.79 -7.91
N ARG A 286 9.96 -10.93 -8.43
CA ARG A 286 11.07 -11.69 -7.88
C ARG A 286 12.30 -11.54 -8.78
N VAL A 287 13.45 -11.42 -8.15
CA VAL A 287 14.74 -11.45 -8.83
C VAL A 287 15.53 -12.65 -8.35
N VAL A 288 15.91 -13.52 -9.29
CA VAL A 288 16.67 -14.76 -9.03
C VAL A 288 18.06 -14.68 -9.63
N GLN A 289 18.93 -15.58 -9.19
CA GLN A 289 20.21 -15.81 -9.85
C GLN A 289 20.00 -16.88 -10.91
N ASP A 290 20.62 -16.72 -12.08
CA ASP A 290 20.68 -17.77 -13.11
C ASP A 290 21.20 -19.11 -12.58
#